data_AF-A0A388PDD4-F1
#
_entry.id   AF-A0A388PDD4-F1
#
_cell.length_a   1.000
_cell.length_b   1.000
_cell.length_c   1.000
_cell.angle_alpha   90.00
_cell.angle_beta   90.00
_cell.angle_gamma   90.00
#
_symmetry.space_group_name_H-M   'P 1'
#
loop_
_entity.id
_entity.type
_entity.pdbx_description
1 polymer ?
#
loop_
_entity_poly.entity_id
_entity_poly.type
_entity_poly.pdbx_seq_one_letter_code
_entity_poly.pdbx_strand_id
1 'polypeptide(L)'
;MNTPIRYDCHVHLVGNGQDGSGCWLRIEGLWLRVLSEVMRKAVGMPLPLMHKDFDVKYVEALRELVRGSYVDKALLLAQDEVYDEEGKKLNFGSFHVPNDYLFKVCRENPEFVPAVSIHPGRKDALAELDRCLASGARALKLLPNCQNVNCSLPQYDEFWRRMASAGLPFLCHTGGEMTVPVLHRSYQDPRILRRPPWSWALRSSLRTPLVIVTSSTRTTSVSSLN
;
A
#
# COMPACT_ATOMS: atom_id res chain seq x y z
N MET A 1 2.74 23.94 -24.01
CA MET A 1 2.99 22.51 -23.75
C MET A 1 2.61 22.26 -22.29
N ASN A 2 1.74 21.29 -21.98
CA ASN A 2 1.39 20.99 -20.59
C ASN A 2 2.61 20.35 -19.91
N THR A 3 3.06 20.91 -18.80
CA THR A 3 4.09 20.29 -17.96
C THR A 3 3.57 18.95 -17.43
N PRO A 4 4.34 17.85 -17.53
CA PRO A 4 3.91 16.56 -16.99
C PRO A 4 3.76 16.63 -15.48
N ILE A 5 2.68 16.03 -14.95
CA ILE A 5 2.41 15.93 -13.51
C ILE A 5 3.41 14.93 -12.89
N ARG A 6 4.07 15.34 -11.81
CA ARG A 6 5.03 14.53 -11.06
C ARG A 6 4.36 13.88 -9.86
N TYR A 7 4.57 12.57 -9.71
CA TYR A 7 4.01 11.77 -8.62
C TYR A 7 5.11 11.27 -7.71
N ASP A 8 4.93 11.42 -6.40
CA ASP A 8 5.57 10.54 -5.42
C ASP A 8 4.70 9.29 -5.24
N CYS A 9 5.27 8.11 -5.47
CA CYS A 9 4.55 6.84 -5.42
C CYS A 9 4.80 6.04 -4.12
N HIS A 10 5.48 6.63 -3.12
CA HIS A 10 5.86 5.93 -1.89
C HIS A 10 5.47 6.70 -0.62
N VAL A 11 4.20 7.09 -0.51
CA VAL A 11 3.68 7.82 0.65
C VAL A 11 2.67 6.95 1.42
N HIS A 12 3.09 6.39 2.55
CA HIS A 12 2.20 5.61 3.41
C HIS A 12 1.23 6.52 4.17
N LEU A 13 -0.07 6.22 4.11
CA LEU A 13 -1.03 6.77 5.07
C LEU A 13 -0.88 6.01 6.38
N VAL A 14 -0.93 6.72 7.50
CA VAL A 14 -0.89 6.15 8.85
C VAL A 14 -1.94 6.86 9.70
N GLY A 15 -2.62 6.10 10.54
CA GLY A 15 -3.53 6.62 11.54
C GLY A 15 -3.58 5.70 12.76
N ASN A 16 -4.02 6.24 13.89
CA ASN A 16 -4.19 5.56 15.16
C ASN A 16 -5.66 5.21 15.48
N GLY A 17 -6.62 5.72 14.70
CA GLY A 17 -8.04 5.37 14.85
C GLY A 17 -8.79 6.06 15.98
N GLN A 18 -8.15 6.92 16.77
CA GLN A 18 -8.72 7.47 18.00
C GLN A 18 -9.89 8.44 17.77
N ASP A 19 -10.09 8.90 16.53
CA ASP A 19 -11.23 9.72 16.10
C ASP A 19 -12.08 9.04 15.00
N GLY A 20 -12.13 7.70 15.00
CA GLY A 20 -13.10 6.96 14.18
C GLY A 20 -12.73 6.80 12.69
N SER A 21 -11.46 6.94 12.33
CA SER A 21 -10.97 6.63 10.97
C SER A 21 -11.01 5.14 10.62
N GLY A 22 -11.15 4.26 11.63
CA GLY A 22 -11.03 2.81 11.47
C GLY A 22 -9.57 2.33 11.33
N CYS A 23 -8.60 3.25 11.29
CA CYS A 23 -7.19 2.91 11.39
C CYS A 23 -6.88 2.24 12.74
N TRP A 24 -5.79 1.49 12.79
CA TRP A 24 -5.19 1.10 14.05
C TRP A 24 -3.67 1.02 13.92
N LEU A 25 -2.97 1.24 15.03
CA LEU A 25 -1.51 1.26 15.10
C LEU A 25 -1.04 0.55 16.38
N ARG A 26 -0.07 -0.35 16.23
CA ARG A 26 0.56 -1.15 17.29
C ARG A 26 2.06 -0.96 17.21
N ILE A 27 2.61 -0.29 18.20
CA ILE A 27 4.04 -0.01 18.29
C ILE A 27 4.59 -0.82 19.46
N GLU A 28 4.95 -2.07 19.15
CA GLU A 28 5.46 -3.01 20.13
C GLU A 28 6.98 -3.05 20.10
N GLY A 29 7.61 -3.05 21.27
CA GLY A 29 9.07 -3.09 21.39
C GLY A 29 9.75 -1.71 21.37
N LEU A 30 10.84 -1.61 22.14
CA LEU A 30 11.54 -0.34 22.37
C LEU A 30 12.11 0.28 21.08
N TRP A 31 12.66 -0.54 20.18
CA TRP A 31 13.23 -0.10 18.91
C TRP A 31 12.17 0.54 18.00
N LEU A 32 11.00 -0.08 17.86
CA LEU A 32 9.92 0.48 17.03
C LEU A 32 9.36 1.76 17.63
N ARG A 33 9.32 1.90 18.97
CA ARG A 33 8.93 3.15 19.64
C ARG A 33 9.90 4.29 19.37
N VAL A 34 11.21 4.02 19.42
CA VAL A 34 12.24 5.01 19.10
C VAL A 34 12.14 5.40 17.62
N LEU A 35 12.05 4.41 16.73
CA LEU A 35 11.92 4.63 15.29
C LEU A 35 10.65 5.43 14.95
N SER A 36 9.52 5.13 15.58
CA SER A 36 8.27 5.84 15.35
C SER A 36 8.36 7.30 15.77
N GLU A 37 9.08 7.62 16.86
CA GLU A 37 9.29 9.01 17.27
C GLU A 37 10.22 9.77 16.31
N VAL A 38 11.25 9.11 15.78
CA VAL A 38 12.11 9.68 14.73
C VAL A 38 11.30 9.97 13.47
N MET A 39 10.52 9.00 12.99
CA MET A 39 9.67 9.16 11.80
C MET A 39 8.61 10.25 11.99
N ARG A 40 7.97 10.30 13.16
CA ARG A 40 7.01 11.34 13.53
C ARG A 40 7.63 12.73 13.41
N LYS A 41 8.82 12.94 14.00
CA LYS A 41 9.54 14.22 13.90
C LYS A 41 9.97 14.54 12.47
N ALA A 42 10.40 13.55 11.68
CA ALA A 42 10.82 13.74 10.29
C ALA A 42 9.66 14.21 9.38
N VAL A 43 8.44 13.75 9.65
CA VAL A 43 7.22 14.21 8.95
C VAL A 43 6.70 15.54 9.54
N GLY A 44 7.39 16.14 10.51
CA GLY A 44 6.98 17.42 11.12
C GLY A 44 5.76 17.30 12.04
N MET A 45 5.44 16.09 12.52
CA MET A 45 4.26 15.88 13.36
C MET A 45 4.45 16.45 14.76
N PRO A 46 3.59 17.38 15.23
CA PRO A 46 3.73 17.98 16.55
C PRO A 46 3.11 17.10 17.65
N LEU A 47 2.13 16.26 17.30
CA LEU A 47 1.37 15.46 18.26
C LEU A 47 2.02 14.10 18.54
N PRO A 48 1.89 13.56 19.76
CA PRO A 48 2.23 12.16 20.06
C PRO A 48 1.38 11.18 19.24
N LEU A 49 1.90 9.96 19.02
CA LEU A 49 1.25 8.92 18.20
C LEU A 49 -0.14 8.51 18.68
N MET A 50 -0.40 8.57 20.00
CA MET A 50 -1.69 8.17 20.59
C MET A 50 -2.65 9.34 20.79
N HIS A 51 -2.30 10.54 20.33
CA HIS A 51 -3.18 11.70 20.44
C HIS A 51 -4.43 11.51 19.58
N LYS A 52 -5.60 11.96 20.06
CA LYS A 52 -6.88 11.82 19.35
C LYS A 52 -6.82 12.39 17.92
N ASP A 53 -6.27 13.58 17.78
CA ASP A 53 -6.18 14.28 16.49
C ASP A 53 -4.99 13.86 15.60
N PHE A 54 -4.30 12.76 15.93
CA PHE A 54 -3.10 12.32 15.19
C PHE A 54 -3.37 12.14 13.70
N ASP A 55 -4.46 11.44 13.34
CA ASP A 55 -4.80 11.09 11.95
C ASP A 55 -4.97 12.33 11.08
N VAL A 56 -5.69 13.33 11.59
CA VAL A 56 -5.92 14.61 10.91
C VAL A 56 -4.62 15.38 10.77
N LYS A 57 -3.83 15.50 11.84
CA LYS A 57 -2.55 16.21 11.78
C LYS A 57 -1.51 15.52 10.89
N TYR A 58 -1.55 14.20 10.80
CA TYR A 58 -0.68 13.44 9.90
C TYR A 58 -0.98 13.77 8.44
N VAL A 59 -2.26 13.79 8.07
CA VAL A 59 -2.70 14.18 6.73
C VAL A 59 -2.35 15.64 6.42
N GLU A 60 -2.54 16.56 7.37
CA GLU A 60 -2.12 17.96 7.22
C GLU A 60 -0.61 18.07 6.97
N ALA A 61 0.21 17.38 7.76
CA ALA A 61 1.66 17.40 7.61
C ALA A 61 2.13 16.85 6.25
N LEU A 62 1.56 15.73 5.81
CA LEU A 62 1.84 15.18 4.47
C LEU A 62 1.46 16.17 3.36
N ARG A 63 0.34 16.88 3.50
CA ARG A 63 -0.11 17.85 2.50
C ARG A 63 0.85 19.02 2.38
N GLU A 64 1.31 19.55 3.52
CA GLU A 64 2.29 20.62 3.51
C GLU A 64 3.65 20.17 2.94
N LEU A 65 4.06 18.91 3.18
CA LEU A 65 5.24 18.34 2.54
C LEU A 65 5.11 18.28 1.01
N VAL A 66 3.96 17.82 0.49
CA VAL A 66 3.72 17.80 -0.96
C VAL A 66 3.75 19.21 -1.54
N ARG A 67 3.01 20.16 -0.94
CA ARG A 67 2.96 21.56 -1.38
C ARG A 67 4.30 22.28 -1.33
N GLY A 68 5.15 21.92 -0.37
CA GLY A 68 6.50 22.46 -0.23
C GLY A 68 7.56 21.77 -1.07
N SER A 69 7.20 20.74 -1.84
CA SER A 69 8.13 19.93 -2.64
C SER A 69 8.08 20.25 -4.13
N TYR A 70 8.86 19.50 -4.93
CA TYR A 70 8.82 19.56 -6.39
C TYR A 70 7.81 18.58 -7.02
N VAL A 71 7.11 17.75 -6.22
CA VAL A 71 6.09 16.82 -6.73
C VAL A 71 4.71 17.47 -6.71
N ASP A 72 3.87 17.12 -7.69
CA ASP A 72 2.54 17.71 -7.85
C ASP A 72 1.46 16.89 -7.13
N LYS A 73 1.68 15.58 -6.98
CA LYS A 73 0.76 14.62 -6.35
C LYS A 73 1.52 13.57 -5.56
N ALA A 74 0.87 13.03 -4.54
CA ALA A 74 1.34 11.83 -3.83
C ALA A 74 0.33 10.69 -3.95
N LEU A 75 0.80 9.52 -4.34
CA LEU A 75 0.04 8.27 -4.28
C LEU A 75 0.02 7.80 -2.82
N LEU A 76 -1.13 7.97 -2.18
CA LEU A 76 -1.32 7.73 -0.77
C LEU A 76 -1.71 6.26 -0.56
N LEU A 77 -0.87 5.52 0.16
CA LEU A 77 -0.95 4.06 0.28
C LEU A 77 -1.76 3.66 1.52
N ALA A 78 -2.85 2.92 1.33
CA ALA A 78 -3.54 2.18 2.40
C ALA A 78 -2.77 0.91 2.80
N GLN A 79 -3.23 0.25 3.86
CA GLN A 79 -2.64 -0.96 4.41
C GLN A 79 -3.75 -1.88 4.92
N ASP A 80 -3.97 -3.01 4.26
CA ASP A 80 -5.00 -3.98 4.65
C ASP A 80 -4.52 -4.89 5.79
N GLU A 81 -5.47 -5.50 6.46
CA GLU A 81 -5.23 -6.51 7.49
C GLU A 81 -4.64 -7.81 6.90
N VAL A 82 -4.16 -8.68 7.77
CA VAL A 82 -3.49 -9.93 7.40
C VAL A 82 -4.47 -11.10 7.47
N TYR A 83 -4.44 -11.98 6.48
CA TYR A 83 -5.33 -13.14 6.40
C TYR A 83 -4.52 -14.43 6.16
N ASP A 84 -5.06 -15.57 6.55
CA ASP A 84 -4.56 -16.88 6.13
C ASP A 84 -5.09 -17.28 4.74
N GLU A 85 -4.66 -18.45 4.27
CA GLU A 85 -5.03 -18.96 2.95
C GLU A 85 -6.51 -19.31 2.84
N GLU A 86 -7.17 -19.60 3.98
CA GLU A 86 -8.61 -19.83 4.12
C GLU A 86 -9.44 -18.53 4.22
N GLY A 87 -8.77 -17.38 4.21
CA GLY A 87 -9.40 -16.06 4.27
C GLY A 87 -9.91 -15.67 5.65
N LYS A 88 -9.40 -16.29 6.71
CA LYS A 88 -9.61 -15.87 8.09
C LYS A 88 -8.58 -14.80 8.46
N LYS A 89 -9.08 -13.74 9.08
CA LYS A 89 -8.23 -12.65 9.57
C LYS A 89 -7.33 -13.14 10.70
N LEU A 90 -6.04 -12.81 10.60
CA LEU A 90 -5.03 -13.06 11.62
C LEU A 90 -4.88 -11.83 12.53
N ASN A 91 -4.60 -12.05 13.81
CA ASN A 91 -4.24 -10.99 14.75
C ASN A 91 -2.74 -10.67 14.62
N PHE A 92 -2.34 -10.12 13.47
CA PHE A 92 -0.94 -9.82 13.13
C PHE A 92 -0.82 -8.47 12.43
N GLY A 93 0.37 -7.87 12.49
CA GLY A 93 0.71 -6.59 11.87
C GLY A 93 0.88 -5.45 12.85
N SER A 94 1.53 -4.38 12.40
CA SER A 94 1.77 -3.17 13.21
C SER A 94 0.81 -2.03 12.91
N PHE A 95 0.10 -2.03 11.78
CA PHE A 95 -0.93 -1.03 11.50
C PHE A 95 -1.90 -1.48 10.41
N HIS A 96 -3.06 -0.82 10.36
CA HIS A 96 -4.06 -0.93 9.31
C HIS A 96 -4.59 0.46 8.95
N VAL A 97 -4.85 0.64 7.67
CA VAL A 97 -5.51 1.82 7.12
C VAL A 97 -6.61 1.35 6.18
N PRO A 98 -7.90 1.52 6.54
CA PRO A 98 -9.00 1.08 5.69
C PRO A 98 -9.11 1.95 4.44
N ASN A 99 -9.53 1.34 3.32
CA ASN A 99 -9.71 2.05 2.05
C ASN A 99 -10.74 3.18 2.17
N ASP A 100 -11.74 3.07 3.04
CA ASP A 100 -12.73 4.13 3.28
C ASP A 100 -12.10 5.42 3.80
N TYR A 101 -11.15 5.28 4.74
CA TYR A 101 -10.40 6.42 5.24
C TYR A 101 -9.48 7.01 4.16
N LEU A 102 -8.79 6.15 3.40
CA LEU A 102 -7.99 6.59 2.25
C LEU A 102 -8.82 7.42 1.27
N PHE A 103 -9.99 6.93 0.86
CA PHE A 103 -10.85 7.64 -0.08
C PHE A 103 -11.39 8.94 0.51
N LYS A 104 -11.74 8.97 1.80
CA LYS A 104 -12.12 10.21 2.49
C LYS A 104 -11.00 11.25 2.39
N VAL A 105 -9.78 10.87 2.78
CA VAL A 105 -8.60 11.76 2.74
C VAL A 105 -8.33 12.27 1.33
N CYS A 106 -8.38 11.41 0.32
CA CYS A 106 -8.11 11.83 -1.07
C CYS A 106 -9.22 12.72 -1.65
N ARG A 107 -10.49 12.57 -1.23
CA ARG A 107 -11.56 13.49 -1.64
C ARG A 107 -11.39 14.89 -1.05
N GLU A 108 -10.89 14.97 0.18
CA GLU A 108 -10.73 16.23 0.91
C GLU A 108 -9.41 16.96 0.56
N ASN A 109 -8.45 16.28 -0.07
CA ASN A 109 -7.12 16.80 -0.36
C ASN A 109 -6.70 16.43 -1.80
N PRO A 110 -6.82 17.35 -2.77
CA PRO A 110 -6.59 17.07 -4.19
C PRO A 110 -5.14 16.66 -4.49
N GLU A 111 -4.17 16.95 -3.61
CA GLU A 111 -2.77 16.53 -3.69
C GLU A 111 -2.60 15.00 -3.64
N PHE A 112 -3.57 14.29 -3.06
CA PHE A 112 -3.48 12.85 -2.84
C PHE A 112 -4.26 12.04 -3.86
N VAL A 113 -3.69 10.89 -4.20
CA VAL A 113 -4.26 9.93 -5.14
C VAL A 113 -4.35 8.56 -4.47
N PRO A 114 -5.50 7.87 -4.51
CA PRO A 114 -5.70 6.67 -3.69
C PRO A 114 -5.00 5.44 -4.28
N ALA A 115 -4.08 4.85 -3.51
CA ALA A 115 -3.61 3.48 -3.70
C ALA A 115 -4.16 2.57 -2.61
N VAL A 116 -5.12 1.74 -3.00
CA VAL A 116 -5.83 0.84 -2.09
C VAL A 116 -4.94 -0.32 -1.68
N SER A 117 -5.26 -0.95 -0.55
CA SER A 117 -4.70 -2.24 -0.16
C SER A 117 -5.85 -3.22 0.02
N ILE A 118 -5.76 -4.37 -0.63
CA ILE A 118 -6.79 -5.41 -0.59
C ILE A 118 -6.08 -6.75 -0.58
N HIS A 119 -6.16 -7.48 0.53
CA HIS A 119 -5.61 -8.81 0.64
C HIS A 119 -6.44 -9.77 -0.22
N PRO A 120 -5.87 -10.46 -1.23
CA PRO A 120 -6.64 -11.28 -2.17
C PRO A 120 -7.30 -12.51 -1.52
N GLY A 121 -6.79 -12.94 -0.36
CA GLY A 121 -7.40 -13.99 0.46
C GLY A 121 -8.62 -13.57 1.29
N ARG A 122 -8.95 -12.28 1.40
CA ARG A 122 -10.16 -11.87 2.15
C ARG A 122 -11.42 -12.41 1.44
N LYS A 123 -12.45 -12.77 2.20
CA LYS A 123 -13.68 -13.37 1.63
C LYS A 123 -14.41 -12.45 0.65
N ASP A 124 -14.26 -11.15 0.82
CA ASP A 124 -14.87 -10.10 0.01
C ASP A 124 -13.90 -9.46 -1.01
N ALA A 125 -12.75 -10.08 -1.31
CA ALA A 125 -11.66 -9.46 -2.07
C ALA A 125 -12.11 -8.86 -3.41
N LEU A 126 -12.92 -9.61 -4.16
CA LEU A 126 -13.41 -9.19 -5.46
C LEU A 126 -14.45 -8.06 -5.35
N ALA A 127 -15.35 -8.15 -4.36
CA ALA A 127 -16.34 -7.11 -4.11
C ALA A 127 -15.67 -5.80 -3.67
N GLU A 128 -14.66 -5.89 -2.81
CA GLU A 128 -13.87 -4.74 -2.36
C GLU A 128 -13.05 -4.13 -3.51
N LEU A 129 -12.49 -4.97 -4.39
CA LEU A 129 -11.78 -4.50 -5.59
C LEU A 129 -12.72 -3.71 -6.50
N ASP A 130 -13.91 -4.24 -6.79
CA ASP A 130 -14.90 -3.57 -7.64
C ASP A 130 -15.36 -2.24 -7.02
N ARG A 131 -15.60 -2.21 -5.71
CA ARG A 131 -15.95 -0.99 -4.96
C ARG A 131 -14.84 0.05 -5.02
N CYS A 132 -13.59 -0.38 -4.83
CA CYS A 132 -12.41 0.48 -4.89
C CYS A 132 -12.21 1.07 -6.29
N LEU A 133 -12.39 0.27 -7.34
CA LEU A 133 -12.33 0.72 -8.74
C LEU A 133 -13.40 1.78 -9.01
N ALA A 134 -14.65 1.53 -8.61
CA ALA A 134 -15.75 2.50 -8.74
C ALA A 134 -15.49 3.80 -7.94
N SER A 135 -14.76 3.71 -6.83
CA SER A 135 -14.38 4.84 -5.98
C SER A 135 -13.13 5.60 -6.47
N GLY A 136 -12.52 5.17 -7.58
CA GLY A 136 -11.41 5.88 -8.22
C GLY A 136 -10.01 5.43 -7.78
N ALA A 137 -9.85 4.19 -7.29
CA ALA A 137 -8.53 3.61 -7.00
C ALA A 137 -7.57 3.73 -8.19
N ARG A 138 -6.33 4.13 -7.93
CA ARG A 138 -5.29 4.34 -8.96
C ARG A 138 -4.12 3.38 -8.88
N ALA A 139 -3.99 2.63 -7.80
CA ALA A 139 -3.10 1.49 -7.69
C ALA A 139 -3.57 0.54 -6.58
N LEU A 140 -3.09 -0.70 -6.60
CA LEU A 140 -3.12 -1.62 -5.47
C LEU A 140 -1.72 -1.65 -4.84
N LYS A 141 -1.59 -1.45 -3.54
CA LYS A 141 -0.35 -1.66 -2.77
C LYS A 141 -0.45 -2.95 -1.95
N LEU A 142 0.58 -3.79 -2.01
CA LEU A 142 0.75 -4.91 -1.08
C LEU A 142 2.19 -5.05 -0.60
N LEU A 143 2.34 -5.59 0.61
CA LEU A 143 3.59 -6.02 1.24
C LEU A 143 3.49 -7.53 1.55
N PRO A 144 3.68 -8.41 0.55
CA PRO A 144 3.50 -9.86 0.66
C PRO A 144 4.04 -10.53 1.92
N ASN A 145 5.30 -10.28 2.26
CA ASN A 145 5.98 -10.88 3.41
C ASN A 145 5.41 -10.45 4.77
N CYS A 146 4.79 -9.27 4.84
CA CYS A 146 4.16 -8.73 6.05
C CYS A 146 2.67 -9.08 6.11
N GLN A 147 2.01 -9.11 4.95
CA GLN A 147 0.56 -9.32 4.83
C GLN A 147 0.16 -10.77 4.57
N ASN A 148 1.09 -11.72 4.53
CA ASN A 148 0.84 -13.13 4.20
C ASN A 148 0.32 -13.39 2.78
N VAL A 149 0.70 -12.56 1.81
CA VAL A 149 0.21 -12.70 0.44
C VAL A 149 1.21 -13.47 -0.40
N ASN A 150 1.07 -14.79 -0.51
CA ASN A 150 1.74 -15.51 -1.59
C ASN A 150 1.06 -15.21 -2.92
N CYS A 151 1.56 -14.21 -3.65
CA CYS A 151 1.00 -13.79 -4.93
C CYS A 151 0.97 -14.90 -5.99
N SER A 152 1.73 -15.99 -5.81
CA SER A 152 1.79 -17.12 -6.74
C SER A 152 0.72 -18.19 -6.55
N LEU A 153 -0.16 -18.05 -5.55
CA LEU A 153 -1.21 -19.04 -5.31
C LEU A 153 -2.30 -18.99 -6.40
N PRO A 154 -2.71 -20.15 -6.97
CA PRO A 154 -3.78 -20.22 -7.96
C PRO A 154 -5.12 -19.64 -7.52
N GLN A 155 -5.44 -19.72 -6.23
CA GLN A 155 -6.69 -19.21 -5.70
C GLN A 155 -6.88 -17.69 -5.86
N TYR A 156 -5.79 -16.94 -6.10
CA TYR A 156 -5.83 -15.49 -6.34
C TYR A 156 -5.95 -15.11 -7.83
N ASP A 157 -6.05 -16.08 -8.74
CA ASP A 157 -6.10 -15.82 -10.18
C ASP A 157 -7.22 -14.88 -10.59
N GLU A 158 -8.42 -15.08 -10.04
CA GLU A 158 -9.57 -14.27 -10.38
C GLU A 158 -9.37 -12.82 -9.95
N PHE A 159 -8.78 -12.61 -8.78
CA PHE A 159 -8.44 -11.28 -8.27
C PHE A 159 -7.44 -10.58 -9.19
N TRP A 160 -6.35 -11.26 -9.58
CA TRP A 160 -5.35 -10.71 -10.48
C TRP A 160 -5.91 -10.44 -11.88
N ARG A 161 -6.76 -11.33 -12.40
CA ARG A 161 -7.41 -11.17 -13.69
C ARG A 161 -8.34 -9.97 -13.69
N ARG A 162 -9.15 -9.77 -12.64
CA ARG A 162 -10.04 -8.62 -12.48
C ARG A 162 -9.26 -7.31 -12.39
N MET A 163 -8.20 -7.28 -11.57
CA MET A 163 -7.30 -6.13 -11.41
C MET A 163 -6.66 -5.74 -12.76
N ALA A 164 -6.13 -6.72 -13.49
CA ALA A 164 -5.50 -6.49 -14.79
C ALA A 164 -6.49 -6.02 -15.85
N SER A 165 -7.70 -6.61 -15.89
CA SER A 165 -8.77 -6.21 -16.80
C SER A 165 -9.20 -4.75 -16.59
N ALA A 166 -9.13 -4.27 -15.34
CA ALA A 166 -9.39 -2.88 -14.99
C ALA A 166 -8.20 -1.94 -15.25
N GLY A 167 -7.03 -2.47 -15.64
CA GLY A 167 -5.82 -1.67 -15.83
C GLY A 167 -5.25 -1.10 -14.53
N LEU A 168 -5.62 -1.65 -13.36
CA LEU A 168 -5.17 -1.14 -12.06
C LEU A 168 -3.68 -1.49 -11.83
N PRO A 169 -2.78 -0.50 -11.70
CA PRO A 169 -1.38 -0.73 -11.43
C PRO A 169 -1.17 -1.46 -10.11
N PHE A 170 -0.18 -2.36 -10.07
CA PHE A 170 0.20 -3.06 -8.85
C PHE A 170 1.54 -2.53 -8.33
N LEU A 171 1.53 -2.00 -7.11
CA LEU A 171 2.67 -1.54 -6.35
C LEU A 171 3.02 -2.61 -5.30
N CYS A 172 4.00 -3.46 -5.59
CA CYS A 172 4.35 -4.56 -4.69
C CYS A 172 5.69 -4.31 -4.00
N HIS A 173 5.72 -4.46 -2.67
CA HIS A 173 6.98 -4.49 -1.94
C HIS A 173 7.63 -5.87 -2.04
N THR A 174 8.91 -5.91 -2.38
CA THR A 174 9.74 -7.12 -2.35
C THR A 174 11.09 -6.79 -1.70
N GLY A 175 11.78 -7.80 -1.20
CA GLY A 175 12.98 -7.60 -0.38
C GLY A 175 12.69 -7.48 1.12
N GLY A 176 13.75 -7.20 1.88
CA GLY A 176 13.69 -7.19 3.34
C GLY A 176 12.83 -6.05 3.88
N GLU A 177 12.09 -6.30 4.95
CA GLU A 177 11.32 -5.27 5.66
C GLU A 177 11.84 -5.15 7.10
N MET A 178 12.01 -3.91 7.56
CA MET A 178 12.67 -3.59 8.84
C MET A 178 11.77 -2.75 9.77
N THR A 179 10.65 -2.24 9.27
CA THR A 179 9.73 -1.32 9.96
C THR A 179 8.39 -1.97 10.27
N VAL A 180 7.98 -2.96 9.46
CA VAL A 180 6.75 -3.74 9.65
C VAL A 180 7.10 -5.19 10.01
N PRO A 181 6.37 -5.83 10.95
CA PRO A 181 6.58 -7.23 11.27
C PRO A 181 6.44 -8.14 10.04
N VAL A 182 7.44 -8.99 9.83
CA VAL A 182 7.46 -9.97 8.73
C VAL A 182 6.88 -11.29 9.22
N LEU A 183 5.81 -11.76 8.57
CA LEU A 183 5.20 -13.06 8.83
C LEU A 183 5.90 -14.17 8.04
N HIS A 184 6.04 -14.00 6.73
CA HIS A 184 6.63 -14.99 5.83
C HIS A 184 7.78 -14.39 5.03
N ARG A 185 9.01 -14.58 5.53
CA ARG A 185 10.24 -14.10 4.86
C ARG A 185 10.38 -14.61 3.43
N SER A 186 9.88 -15.80 3.10
CA SER A 186 9.95 -16.35 1.73
C SER A 186 9.22 -15.48 0.70
N TYR A 187 8.19 -14.72 1.09
CA TYR A 187 7.43 -13.86 0.17
C TYR A 187 8.14 -12.54 -0.15
N GLN A 188 9.35 -12.31 0.37
CA GLN A 188 10.19 -11.21 -0.05
C GLN A 188 10.82 -11.43 -1.44
N ASP A 189 10.82 -12.69 -1.91
CA ASP A 189 11.40 -13.06 -3.19
C ASP A 189 10.50 -12.58 -4.35
N PRO A 190 10.99 -11.75 -5.28
CA PRO A 190 10.18 -11.24 -6.39
C PRO A 190 9.61 -12.33 -7.31
N ARG A 191 10.12 -13.58 -7.24
CA ARG A 191 9.58 -14.70 -8.02
C ARG A 191 8.12 -15.05 -7.68
N ILE A 192 7.61 -14.67 -6.50
CA ILE A 192 6.18 -14.85 -6.18
C ILE A 192 5.26 -14.01 -7.10
N LEU A 193 5.83 -13.00 -7.77
CA LEU A 193 5.11 -12.10 -8.65
C LEU A 193 5.00 -12.60 -10.11
N ARG A 194 5.49 -13.81 -10.41
CA ARG A 194 5.39 -14.38 -11.77
C ARG A 194 3.96 -14.70 -12.21
N ARG A 195 3.05 -14.93 -11.26
CA ARG A 195 1.64 -15.29 -11.51
C ARG A 195 0.70 -14.08 -11.65
N PRO A 196 0.78 -13.04 -10.78
CA PRO A 196 0.21 -11.73 -11.07
C PRO A 196 0.60 -11.27 -12.48
N PRO A 197 -0.12 -10.29 -13.07
CA PRO A 197 -0.59 -10.29 -14.46
C PRO A 197 0.39 -10.35 -15.63
N TRP A 198 1.65 -10.75 -15.49
CA TRP A 198 2.59 -10.89 -16.59
C TRP A 198 2.12 -12.00 -17.56
N SER A 199 1.49 -13.07 -17.05
CA SER A 199 0.96 -14.14 -17.90
C SER A 199 -0.34 -13.80 -18.63
N TRP A 200 -1.05 -12.75 -18.18
CA TRP A 200 -2.39 -12.37 -18.65
C TRP A 200 -2.41 -11.05 -19.45
N ALA A 201 -1.61 -10.06 -19.05
CA ALA A 201 -1.40 -8.80 -19.79
C ALA A 201 -0.63 -9.01 -21.10
N LEU A 202 0.08 -10.15 -21.26
CA LEU A 202 0.64 -10.56 -22.56
C LEU A 202 -0.43 -11.13 -23.52
N ARG A 203 -1.64 -11.43 -23.04
CA ARG A 203 -2.73 -12.02 -23.85
C ARG A 203 -3.87 -11.04 -24.15
N SER A 204 -3.94 -9.92 -23.45
CA SER A 204 -4.85 -8.81 -23.75
C SER A 204 -4.05 -7.63 -24.31
N SER A 205 -4.63 -6.84 -25.21
CA SER A 205 -4.01 -5.61 -25.73
C SER A 205 -3.88 -4.49 -24.68
N LEU A 206 -4.14 -4.79 -23.40
CA LEU A 206 -4.12 -3.87 -22.27
C LEU A 206 -2.83 -4.08 -21.47
N ARG A 207 -1.89 -3.14 -21.58
CA ARG A 207 -0.69 -3.11 -20.74
C ARG A 207 -1.05 -2.56 -19.36
N THR A 208 -1.31 -3.42 -18.38
CA THR A 208 -1.37 -2.99 -16.97
C THR A 208 0.06 -2.72 -16.48
N PRO A 209 0.42 -1.48 -16.11
CA PRO A 209 1.77 -1.22 -15.60
C PRO A 209 1.93 -1.82 -14.20
N LEU A 210 3.01 -2.55 -14.01
CA LEU A 210 3.46 -3.01 -12.70
C LEU A 210 4.61 -2.14 -12.24
N VAL A 211 4.57 -1.73 -10.97
CA VAL A 211 5.69 -1.09 -10.29
C VAL A 211 6.15 -1.99 -9.15
N ILE A 212 7.34 -2.58 -9.30
CA ILE A 212 7.98 -3.34 -8.22
C ILE A 212 8.80 -2.35 -7.38
N VAL A 213 8.49 -2.21 -6.10
CA VAL A 213 9.34 -1.51 -5.14
C VAL A 213 10.19 -2.56 -4.45
N THR A 214 11.50 -2.47 -4.66
CA THR A 214 12.47 -3.37 -4.01
C THR A 214 13.21 -2.61 -2.92
N SER A 215 13.18 -3.10 -1.68
CA SER A 215 14.19 -2.75 -0.67
C SER A 215 15.33 -3.76 -0.80
N SER A 216 16.33 -3.46 -1.64
CA SER A 216 17.56 -4.24 -1.65
C SER A 216 18.75 -3.34 -1.37
N THR A 217 19.61 -3.79 -0.45
CA THR A 217 21.01 -3.36 -0.36
C THR A 217 21.86 -3.99 -1.48
N ARG A 218 21.25 -4.70 -2.43
CA ARG A 218 21.90 -5.29 -3.61
C ARG A 218 21.01 -5.11 -4.85
N THR A 219 21.34 -4.08 -5.61
CA THR A 219 20.91 -3.84 -6.99
C THR A 219 20.80 -5.15 -7.76
N THR A 220 19.58 -5.59 -7.99
CA THR A 220 19.28 -6.53 -9.08
C THR A 220 18.48 -5.73 -10.10
N SER A 221 19.16 -5.38 -11.19
CA SER A 221 18.57 -4.79 -12.38
C SER A 221 17.56 -5.77 -12.95
N VAL A 222 16.32 -5.34 -13.10
CA VAL A 222 15.34 -6.04 -13.94
C VAL A 222 15.37 -5.32 -15.28
N SER A 223 16.05 -5.95 -16.24
CA SER A 223 16.00 -5.57 -17.64
C SER A 223 14.56 -5.69 -18.16
N SER A 224 14.13 -4.67 -18.90
CA SER A 224 12.99 -4.77 -19.80
C SER A 224 13.21 -5.96 -20.74
N LEU A 225 12.37 -6.99 -20.62
CA LEU A 225 12.29 -8.04 -21.63
C LEU A 225 11.44 -7.48 -22.78
N ASN A 226 12.08 -7.30 -23.94
CA ASN A 226 11.41 -7.06 -25.22
C ASN A 226 10.53 -8.26 -25.62
#